data_AF-A0A453FW26-F1
#
_entry.id   AF-A0A453FW26-F1
#
_cell.length_a   1.000
_cell.length_b   1.000
_cell.length_c   1.000
_cell.angle_alpha   90.00
_cell.angle_beta   90.00
_cell.angle_gamma   90.00
#
_symmetry.space_group_name_H-M   'P 1'
#
loop_
_entity.id
_entity.type
_entity.pdbx_description
1 polymer ?
#
loop_
_entity_poly.entity_id
_entity_poly.type
_entity_poly.pdbx_seq_one_letter_code
_entity_poly.pdbx_strand_id
1 'polypeptide(L)' 'FSLMFLFSGRGYWQELIESIVWAHNKLKVAPATQPRALSIIQGRAVGVTHYLLGGIATTWAFF' A
#
# COMPACT_ATOMS: atom_id res chain seq x y z
N PHE A 1 9.20 -2.14 -4.77
CA PHE A 1 7.97 -2.39 -3.99
C PHE A 1 8.09 -1.87 -2.55
N SER A 2 9.00 -2.40 -1.72
CA SER A 2 9.16 -1.99 -0.31
C SER A 2 9.35 -0.48 -0.10
N LEU A 3 10.21 0.16 -0.91
CA LEU A 3 10.50 1.60 -0.82
C LEU A 3 9.28 2.48 -1.05
N MET A 4 8.29 2.01 -1.82
CA MET A 4 7.02 2.73 -2.01
C MET A 4 6.34 2.97 -0.67
N PHE A 5 6.30 1.97 0.21
CA PHE A 5 5.66 2.07 1.53
C PHE A 5 6.53 2.78 2.57
N LEU A 6 7.86 2.75 2.41
CA LEU A 6 8.80 3.37 3.35
C LEU A 6 8.98 4.88 3.12
N PHE A 7 8.82 5.35 1.89
CA PHE A 7 9.01 6.77 1.53
C PHE A 7 7.71 7.55 1.32
N SER A 8 6.56 6.89 1.26
CA SER A 8 5.26 7.56 1.18
C SER A 8 4.50 7.49 2.50
N GLY A 9 3.50 8.36 2.66
CA GLY A 9 2.65 8.45 3.85
C GLY A 9 1.20 8.09 3.57
N ARG A 10 0.45 7.75 4.64
CA ARG A 10 -0.97 7.39 4.57
C ARG A 10 -1.85 8.45 3.91
N GLY A 11 -1.58 9.75 4.15
CA GLY A 11 -2.40 10.85 3.65
C GLY A 11 -2.53 10.85 2.13
N TYR A 12 -1.40 10.81 1.43
CA TYR A 12 -1.34 10.68 -0.03
C TYR A 12 -2.18 9.52 -0.57
N TRP A 13 -2.01 8.32 0.00
CA TRP A 13 -2.77 7.15 -0.44
C TRP A 13 -4.26 7.26 -0.13
N GLN A 14 -4.63 7.91 0.97
CA GLN A 14 -6.03 8.09 1.34
C GLN A 14 -6.76 9.03 0.36
N GLU A 15 -6.12 10.14 -0.03
CA GLU A 15 -6.66 11.09 -1.03
C GLU A 15 -6.82 10.43 -2.42
N LEU A 16 -5.85 9.59 -2.80
CA LEU A 16 -5.95 8.79 -4.02
C LEU A 16 -7.14 7.81 -3.97
N ILE A 17 -7.30 7.09 -2.85
CA ILE A 17 -8.42 6.17 -2.65
C ILE A 17 -9.76 6.91 -2.73
N GLU A 18 -9.86 8.11 -2.18
CA GLU A 18 -11.09 8.93 -2.24
C GLU A 18 -11.46 9.30 -3.69
N SER A 19 -10.47 9.64 -4.50
CA SER A 19 -10.66 9.89 -5.94
C SER A 19 -11.11 8.64 -6.69
N ILE A 20 -10.55 7.48 -6.34
CA ILE A 20 -10.95 6.18 -6.94
C ILE A 20 -12.37 5.78 -6.51
N VAL A 21 -12.72 5.97 -5.23
CA VAL A 21 -14.05 5.69 -4.69
C VAL A 21 -15.09 6.58 -5.35
N TRP A 22 -14.76 7.85 -5.63
CA TRP A 22 -15.63 8.73 -6.41
C TRP A 22 -15.96 8.11 -7.78
N ALA A 23 -14.97 7.58 -8.50
CA ALA A 23 -15.20 6.91 -9.79
C ALA A 23 -16.05 5.63 -9.66
N HIS A 24 -15.82 4.82 -8.62
CA HIS A 24 -16.61 3.59 -8.37
C HIS A 24 -18.08 3.91 -8.05
N ASN A 25 -18.34 5.00 -7.32
CA ASN A 25 -19.69 5.46 -7.03
C ASN A 25 -20.45 5.89 -8.30
N LYS A 26 -19.76 6.49 -9.28
CA LYS A 26 -20.39 6.85 -10.57
C LYS A 26 -20.91 5.64 -11.33
N LEU A 27 -20.21 4.51 -11.22
CA LEU A 27 -20.61 3.24 -11.83
C LEU A 27 -21.47 2.37 -10.91
N LYS A 28 -21.81 2.83 -9.70
CA LYS A 28 -22.57 2.09 -8.68
C LYS A 28 -21.95 0.73 -8.31
N VAL A 29 -20.62 0.61 -8.40
CA VAL A 29 -19.85 -0.59 -8.03
C VAL A 29 -18.98 -0.36 -6.80
N ALA A 30 -19.26 0.70 -6.04
CA ALA A 30 -18.55 0.96 -4.79
C ALA A 30 -18.87 -0.15 -3.76
N PRO A 31 -17.87 -0.65 -3.03
CA PRO A 31 -18.10 -1.64 -1.98
C PRO A 31 -18.85 -1.02 -0.81
N ALA A 32 -19.61 -1.85 -0.08
CA ALA A 32 -20.32 -1.41 1.13
C ALA A 32 -19.35 -1.04 2.27
N THR A 33 -18.21 -1.72 2.38
CA THR A 33 -17.17 -1.41 3.35
C THR A 33 -16.27 -0.30 2.80
N GLN A 34 -16.09 0.78 3.57
CA GLN A 34 -15.28 1.92 3.14
C GLN A 34 -13.80 1.53 3.01
N PRO A 35 -13.18 1.67 1.82
CA PRO A 35 -11.76 1.42 1.66
C PRO A 35 -10.95 2.55 2.32
N ARG A 36 -9.87 2.16 3.01
CA ARG A 36 -8.95 3.07 3.70
C ARG A 36 -7.52 2.69 3.39
N ALA A 37 -6.66 3.70 3.31
CA ALA A 37 -5.22 3.48 3.28
C ALA A 37 -4.77 2.84 4.61
N LEU A 38 -3.74 2.00 4.53
CA LEU A 38 -3.13 1.33 5.68
C LEU A 38 -2.80 2.30 6.81
N SER A 39 -2.87 1.82 8.06
CA SER A 39 -2.38 2.63 9.18
C SER A 39 -0.88 2.92 9.03
N ILE A 40 -0.39 3.96 9.69
CA ILE A 40 1.03 4.36 9.61
C ILE A 40 1.93 3.18 10.03
N ILE A 41 1.57 2.47 11.10
CA ILE A 41 2.33 1.32 11.58
C ILE A 41 2.23 0.13 10.61
N GLN A 42 1.04 -0.14 10.06
CA GLN A 42 0.89 -1.18 9.04
C GLN A 42 1.70 -0.89 7.78
N GLY A 43 1.70 0.36 7.29
CA GLY A 43 2.52 0.78 6.14
C GLY A 43 4.01 0.55 6.38
N ARG A 44 4.51 0.90 7.56
CA ARG A 44 5.91 0.62 7.96
C ARG A 44 6.19 -0.88 8.02
N ALA A 45 5.29 -1.66 8.62
CA ALA A 45 5.44 -3.11 8.73
C ALA A 45 5.49 -3.76 7.33
N VAL A 46 4.56 -3.42 6.43
CA VAL A 46 4.56 -3.90 5.03
C VAL A 46 5.85 -3.51 4.32
N GLY A 47 6.32 -2.27 4.48
CA GLY A 47 7.57 -1.79 3.90
C GLY A 47 8.79 -2.60 4.35
N VAL A 48 8.96 -2.81 5.66
CA VAL A 48 10.08 -3.58 6.21
C VAL A 48 10.02 -5.05 5.82
N THR A 49 8.84 -5.68 5.88
CA THR A 49 8.67 -7.09 5.48
C THR A 49 9.14 -7.33 4.05
N HIS A 50 8.72 -6.48 3.10
CA HIS A 50 9.13 -6.62 1.71
C HIS A 50 10.59 -6.22 1.48
N TYR A 51 11.13 -5.30 2.28
CA TYR A 51 12.54 -4.93 2.20
C TYR A 51 13.44 -6.09 2.61
N LEU A 52 13.15 -6.72 3.75
CA LEU A 52 13.89 -7.88 4.24
C LEU A 52 13.72 -9.07 3.31
N LEU A 53 12.48 -9.41 2.94
CA LEU A 53 12.21 -10.53 2.04
C LEU A 53 12.94 -10.36 0.71
N GLY A 54 12.85 -9.17 0.09
CA GLY A 54 13.53 -8.90 -1.18
C GLY A 54 15.06 -8.95 -1.06
N GLY A 55 15.62 -8.36 0.00
CA GLY A 55 17.07 -8.37 0.23
C GLY A 55 17.63 -9.77 0.49
N ILE A 56 16.95 -10.55 1.31
CA ILE A 56 17.32 -11.93 1.62
C ILE A 56 17.16 -12.81 0.39
N ALA A 57 16.02 -12.76 -0.30
CA ALA A 57 15.77 -13.59 -1.47
C ALA A 57 16.72 -13.29 -2.62
N THR A 58 17.08 -12.02 -2.84
CA THR A 58 18.04 -11.63 -3.89
C THR A 58 19.44 -12.13 -3.56
N THR A 59 19.89 -11.96 -2.31
CA THR A 59 21.19 -12.48 -1.84
C THR A 59 21.21 -14.01 -1.93
N TRP A 60 20.12 -14.67 -1.55
CA TRP A 60 20.00 -16.11 -1.65
C TRP A 60 20.05 -16.61 -3.10
N ALA A 61 19.41 -15.92 -4.04
CA ALA A 61 19.46 -16.28 -5.46
C ALA A 61 20.83 -16.02 -6.11
N PHE A 62 21.68 -15.19 -5.50
CA PHE A 62 23.05 -14.97 -5.94
C PHE A 62 24.00 -16.10 -5.50
N PHE A 63 23.74 -16.72 -4.35
CA PHE A 63 24.47 -17.90 -3.86
C PHE A 63 24.06 -19.18 -4.59
#